data_AF-A0A923TX36-F1
#
_entry.id   AF-A0A923TX36-F1
#
_cell.length_a   1.000
_cell.length_b   1.000
_cell.length_c   1.000
_cell.angle_alpha   90.00
_cell.angle_beta   90.00
_cell.angle_gamma   90.00
#
_symmetry.space_group_name_H-M   'P 1'
#
loop_
_entity.id
_entity.type
_entity.pdbx_description
1 polymer ?
#
loop_
_entity_poly.entity_id
_entity_poly.type
_entity_poly.pdbx_seq_one_letter_code
_entity_poly.pdbx_strand_id
1 'polypeptide(L)'
;MICAISQPTYLPWLGMMNLIDQVDVFVFYNDVQVVKQSWGTRNQIKTNQGSLWLAVPIVHNNHFNEMFFYNTFVDEKMNWKKKHFKSIQNAYSKAGHYKEVISWLEPVLITEETNLGNINMYIIEEIAKAIGITTKFLKSSDLQSKEGVKDDRLVDICKELNANIYLSPLGSHVYIEEKNESGAYIHSSIQLLYQHYEHPQYKQLHGDFINYMSVIDLLLNEGFENALHIIRSGNKQPFTSLDIRKKYLNEAGF
;
A
#
# COMPACT_ATOMS: atom_id res chain seq x y z
N MET A 1 0.83 19.67 8.91
CA MET A 1 1.32 18.59 8.03
C MET A 1 0.63 17.28 8.39
N ILE A 2 0.13 16.57 7.39
CA ILE A 2 -0.50 15.24 7.50
C ILE A 2 0.52 14.19 7.06
N CYS A 3 0.73 13.17 7.90
CA CYS A 3 1.64 12.06 7.66
C CYS A 3 0.88 10.74 7.59
N ALA A 4 1.26 9.87 6.66
CA ALA A 4 0.91 8.45 6.72
C ALA A 4 2.18 7.59 6.71
N ILE A 5 2.11 6.45 7.39
CA ILE A 5 3.21 5.51 7.54
C ILE A 5 2.63 4.12 7.26
N SER A 6 3.17 3.42 6.26
CA SER A 6 2.74 2.06 5.93
C SER A 6 3.87 1.27 5.26
N GLN A 7 3.81 -0.05 5.41
CA GLN A 7 4.74 -0.97 4.76
C GLN A 7 4.62 -0.87 3.23
N PRO A 8 5.73 -1.00 2.48
CA PRO A 8 5.69 -1.01 1.04
C PRO A 8 5.03 -2.31 0.52
N THR A 9 4.00 -2.18 -0.31
CA THR A 9 3.26 -3.33 -0.88
C THR A 9 3.61 -3.57 -2.34
N TYR A 10 3.56 -4.82 -2.78
CA TYR A 10 3.72 -5.18 -4.18
C TYR A 10 2.45 -4.82 -4.97
N LEU A 11 2.59 -4.04 -6.05
CA LEU A 11 1.51 -3.66 -6.97
C LEU A 11 0.25 -3.16 -6.20
N PRO A 12 0.32 -2.03 -5.48
CA PRO A 12 -0.68 -1.62 -4.47
C PRO A 12 -2.11 -1.60 -5.00
N TRP A 13 -3.08 -1.72 -4.09
CA TRP A 13 -4.50 -1.55 -4.40
C TRP A 13 -4.92 -0.08 -4.28
N LEU A 14 -6.15 0.26 -4.72
CA LEU A 14 -6.64 1.64 -4.78
C LEU A 14 -6.60 2.37 -3.43
N GLY A 15 -6.92 1.68 -2.33
CA GLY A 15 -6.94 2.29 -1.00
C GLY A 15 -5.56 2.77 -0.56
N MET A 16 -4.47 2.10 -0.95
CA MET A 16 -3.13 2.61 -0.68
C MET A 16 -2.83 3.88 -1.47
N MET A 17 -3.19 3.92 -2.76
CA MET A 17 -3.00 5.13 -3.57
C MET A 17 -3.85 6.29 -3.05
N ASN A 18 -5.06 6.02 -2.58
CA ASN A 18 -5.90 7.00 -1.91
C ASN A 18 -5.29 7.50 -0.59
N LEU A 19 -4.65 6.64 0.20
CA LEU A 19 -3.96 7.07 1.42
C LEU A 19 -2.79 8.00 1.09
N ILE A 20 -2.00 7.65 0.08
CA ILE A 20 -0.86 8.45 -0.38
C ILE A 20 -1.35 9.82 -0.86
N ASP A 21 -2.42 9.88 -1.66
CA ASP A 21 -3.01 11.13 -2.18
C ASP A 21 -3.55 12.08 -1.08
N GLN A 22 -3.84 11.57 0.12
CA GLN A 22 -4.42 12.34 1.22
C GLN A 22 -3.40 12.99 2.17
N VAL A 23 -2.11 12.74 1.99
CA VAL A 23 -1.08 13.18 2.95
C VAL A 23 -0.01 14.04 2.30
N ASP A 24 0.61 14.91 3.09
CA ASP A 24 1.74 15.73 2.65
C ASP A 24 3.00 14.86 2.51
N VAL A 25 3.17 13.92 3.45
CA VAL A 25 4.32 13.01 3.53
C VAL A 25 3.84 11.59 3.75
N PHE A 26 4.36 10.67 2.94
CA PHE A 26 4.18 9.23 3.09
C PHE A 26 5.52 8.57 3.42
N VAL A 27 5.60 7.91 4.58
CA VAL A 27 6.77 7.16 5.01
C VAL A 27 6.58 5.69 4.68
N PHE A 28 7.42 5.15 3.81
CA PHE A 28 7.54 3.72 3.64
C PHE A 28 8.15 3.12 4.91
N TYR A 29 7.35 2.32 5.62
CA TYR A 29 7.79 1.63 6.84
C TYR A 29 8.62 0.40 6.46
N ASN A 30 9.83 0.62 5.96
CA ASN A 30 10.68 -0.40 5.34
C ASN A 30 11.65 -1.07 6.32
N ASP A 31 11.76 -0.56 7.55
CA ASP A 31 12.54 -1.15 8.65
C ASP A 31 11.71 -2.02 9.60
N VAL A 32 10.71 -2.70 9.03
CA VAL A 32 9.92 -3.76 9.69
C VAL A 32 10.03 -5.09 8.97
N GLN A 33 9.70 -6.16 9.71
CA GLN A 33 9.75 -7.53 9.21
C GLN A 33 8.77 -7.76 8.05
N VAL A 34 9.22 -8.54 7.06
CA VAL A 34 8.40 -9.02 5.96
C VAL A 34 7.47 -10.11 6.47
N VAL A 35 6.17 -9.94 6.26
CA VAL A 35 5.18 -10.98 6.57
C VAL A 35 5.01 -11.89 5.36
N LYS A 36 5.14 -13.22 5.53
CA LYS A 36 4.92 -14.18 4.44
C LYS A 36 3.53 -14.01 3.88
N GLN A 37 3.40 -14.12 2.56
CA GLN A 37 2.10 -14.16 1.90
C GLN A 37 1.22 -12.90 2.17
N SER A 38 1.86 -11.80 2.57
CA SER A 38 1.23 -10.49 2.74
C SER A 38 1.22 -9.70 1.44
N TRP A 39 0.54 -8.55 1.45
CA TRP A 39 0.57 -7.56 0.37
C TRP A 39 1.98 -7.06 0.01
N GLY A 40 2.95 -7.18 0.92
CA GLY A 40 4.37 -6.92 0.64
C GLY A 40 5.01 -7.90 -0.34
N THR A 41 4.46 -9.10 -0.49
CA THR A 41 5.06 -10.21 -1.26
C THR A 41 4.18 -10.71 -2.39
N ARG A 42 2.92 -10.29 -2.47
CA ARG A 42 2.00 -10.70 -3.54
C ARG A 42 0.81 -9.76 -3.67
N ASN A 43 0.20 -9.75 -4.84
CA ASN A 43 -1.08 -9.08 -5.09
C ASN A 43 -1.89 -9.85 -6.14
N GLN A 44 -3.11 -9.41 -6.41
CA GLN A 44 -4.04 -10.04 -7.34
C GLN A 44 -4.31 -9.18 -8.56
N ILE A 45 -4.51 -9.85 -9.68
CA ILE A 45 -5.06 -9.28 -10.92
C ILE A 45 -6.31 -10.06 -11.31
N LYS A 46 -7.19 -9.42 -12.09
CA LYS A 46 -8.37 -10.09 -12.63
C LYS A 46 -8.06 -10.75 -13.96
N THR A 47 -8.60 -11.93 -14.13
CA THR A 47 -8.44 -12.86 -15.25
C THR A 47 -9.82 -13.33 -15.70
N ASN A 48 -9.92 -13.92 -16.90
CA ASN A 48 -11.16 -14.55 -17.37
C ASN A 48 -11.59 -15.75 -16.49
N GLN A 49 -10.69 -16.26 -15.65
CA GLN A 49 -10.93 -17.34 -14.69
C GLN A 49 -11.10 -16.84 -13.24
N GLY A 50 -11.25 -15.52 -13.03
CA GLY A 50 -11.35 -14.91 -11.70
C GLY A 50 -10.05 -14.22 -11.27
N SER A 51 -9.74 -14.22 -9.97
CA SER A 51 -8.52 -13.59 -9.45
C SER A 51 -7.29 -14.47 -9.61
N LEU A 52 -6.17 -13.91 -10.08
CA LEU A 52 -4.87 -14.57 -10.14
C LEU A 52 -3.88 -13.88 -9.21
N TRP A 53 -3.24 -14.65 -8.33
CA TRP A 53 -2.13 -14.17 -7.49
C TRP A 53 -0.84 -14.02 -8.29
N LEU A 54 -0.17 -12.88 -8.13
CA LEU A 54 1.18 -12.60 -8.56
C LEU A 54 2.07 -12.58 -7.30
N ALA A 55 2.89 -13.61 -7.10
CA ALA A 55 3.73 -13.76 -5.91
C ALA A 55 5.20 -13.51 -6.24
N VAL A 56 5.79 -12.54 -5.54
CA VAL A 56 7.22 -12.23 -5.63
C VAL A 56 7.99 -13.32 -4.90
N PRO A 57 8.85 -14.08 -5.60
CA PRO A 57 9.67 -15.08 -4.93
C PRO A 57 10.78 -14.37 -4.16
N ILE A 58 10.89 -14.64 -2.87
CA ILE A 58 11.94 -14.10 -2.00
C ILE A 58 12.93 -15.20 -1.66
N VAL A 59 14.21 -14.86 -1.54
CA VAL A 59 15.23 -15.80 -1.08
C VAL A 59 14.96 -16.10 0.39
N HIS A 60 14.76 -17.38 0.69
CA HIS A 60 14.58 -17.84 2.06
C HIS A 60 15.93 -18.16 2.67
N ASN A 61 16.33 -17.38 3.66
CA ASN A 61 17.46 -17.68 4.52
C ASN A 61 16.89 -18.40 5.77
N ASN A 62 17.68 -19.23 6.45
CA ASN A 62 17.23 -19.95 7.67
C ASN A 62 16.80 -19.03 8.84
N HIS A 63 16.89 -17.71 8.66
CA HIS A 63 16.60 -16.66 9.64
C HIS A 63 15.42 -15.80 9.20
N PHE A 64 14.23 -16.39 9.04
CA PHE A 64 13.04 -15.66 8.58
C PHE A 64 12.68 -14.46 9.48
N ASN A 65 12.90 -14.58 10.79
CA ASN A 65 12.63 -13.51 11.76
C ASN A 65 13.56 -12.29 11.61
N GLU A 66 14.58 -12.37 10.76
CA GLU A 66 15.54 -11.29 10.47
C GLU A 66 15.31 -10.68 9.08
N MET A 67 14.24 -11.07 8.39
CA MET A 67 13.88 -10.56 7.07
C MET A 67 13.05 -9.29 7.20
N PHE A 68 13.70 -8.13 7.02
CA PHE A 68 13.11 -6.80 6.93
C PHE A 68 12.98 -6.39 5.46
N PHE A 69 12.09 -5.45 5.14
CA PHE A 69 11.94 -5.00 3.75
C PHE A 69 13.25 -4.45 3.16
N TYR A 70 14.08 -3.75 3.95
CA TYR A 70 15.36 -3.21 3.50
C TYR A 70 16.47 -4.26 3.28
N ASN A 71 16.36 -5.50 3.79
CA ASN A 71 17.39 -6.53 3.65
C ASN A 71 16.86 -7.84 3.02
N THR A 72 15.65 -7.84 2.48
CA THR A 72 15.05 -9.00 1.80
C THR A 72 15.24 -8.89 0.30
N PHE A 73 15.75 -9.95 -0.34
CA PHE A 73 16.03 -9.99 -1.77
C PHE A 73 15.13 -11.01 -2.49
N VAL A 74 14.84 -10.74 -3.76
CA VAL A 74 14.04 -11.62 -4.62
C VAL A 74 14.87 -12.75 -5.21
N ASP A 75 14.23 -13.89 -5.48
CA ASP A 75 14.89 -15.00 -6.20
C ASP A 75 14.88 -14.73 -7.72
N GLU A 76 16.01 -14.27 -8.22
CA GLU A 76 16.18 -13.92 -9.63
C GLU A 76 16.16 -15.13 -10.58
N LYS A 77 16.40 -16.35 -10.09
CA LYS A 77 16.44 -17.56 -10.94
C LYS A 77 15.08 -17.88 -11.56
N MET A 78 13.99 -17.39 -10.95
CA MET A 78 12.63 -17.74 -11.37
C MET A 78 12.09 -16.93 -12.55
N ASN A 79 12.83 -15.91 -13.03
CA ASN A 79 12.39 -14.97 -14.07
C ASN A 79 10.97 -14.43 -13.83
N TRP A 80 10.65 -14.16 -12.56
CA TRP A 80 9.29 -13.92 -12.08
C TRP A 80 8.71 -12.61 -12.60
N LYS A 81 9.54 -11.56 -12.77
CA LYS A 81 9.13 -10.26 -13.33
C LYS A 81 8.53 -10.42 -14.72
N LYS A 82 9.20 -11.16 -15.61
CA LYS A 82 8.69 -11.46 -16.97
C LYS A 82 7.43 -12.32 -16.94
N LYS A 83 7.34 -13.29 -16.01
CA LYS A 83 6.12 -14.10 -15.84
C LYS A 83 4.93 -13.25 -15.39
N HIS A 84 5.12 -12.39 -14.38
CA HIS A 84 4.08 -11.47 -13.92
C HIS A 84 3.66 -10.52 -15.04
N PHE A 85 4.61 -9.91 -15.73
CA PHE A 85 4.33 -9.04 -16.87
C PHE A 85 3.50 -9.77 -17.93
N LYS A 86 3.88 -11.00 -18.29
CA LYS A 86 3.14 -11.80 -19.27
C LYS A 86 1.72 -12.14 -18.80
N SER A 87 1.54 -12.47 -17.52
CA SER A 87 0.22 -12.69 -16.93
C SER A 87 -0.67 -11.45 -17.02
N ILE A 88 -0.12 -10.27 -16.74
CA ILE A 88 -0.82 -8.97 -16.86
C ILE A 88 -1.18 -8.71 -18.34
N GLN A 89 -0.23 -8.91 -19.26
CA GLN A 89 -0.50 -8.76 -20.69
C GLN A 89 -1.65 -9.64 -21.17
N ASN A 90 -1.66 -10.91 -20.77
CA ASN A 90 -2.69 -11.86 -21.17
C ASN A 90 -4.05 -11.49 -20.58
N ALA A 91 -4.08 -11.12 -19.29
CA ALA A 91 -5.30 -10.75 -18.59
C ALA A 91 -5.98 -9.50 -19.18
N TYR A 92 -5.20 -8.50 -19.62
CA TYR A 92 -5.74 -7.20 -19.98
C TYR A 92 -5.59 -6.82 -21.46
N SER A 93 -5.23 -7.76 -22.33
CA SER A 93 -5.04 -7.52 -23.79
C SER A 93 -6.21 -6.82 -24.50
N LYS A 94 -7.42 -6.87 -23.94
CA LYS A 94 -8.64 -6.24 -24.46
C LYS A 94 -9.07 -4.96 -23.71
N ALA A 95 -8.25 -4.49 -22.76
CA ALA A 95 -8.59 -3.33 -21.94
C ALA A 95 -8.42 -2.02 -22.73
N GLY A 96 -9.22 -1.00 -22.40
CA GLY A 96 -9.29 0.24 -23.17
C GLY A 96 -7.96 0.99 -23.26
N HIS A 97 -7.14 0.91 -22.21
CA HIS A 97 -5.86 1.62 -22.08
C HIS A 97 -4.65 0.68 -22.13
N TYR A 98 -4.83 -0.53 -22.69
CA TYR A 98 -3.80 -1.57 -22.71
C TYR A 98 -2.45 -1.10 -23.25
N LYS A 99 -2.42 -0.49 -24.45
CA LYS A 99 -1.16 -0.17 -25.13
C LYS A 99 -0.30 0.82 -24.34
N GLU A 100 -0.93 1.87 -23.85
CA GLU A 100 -0.30 2.93 -23.08
C GLU A 100 0.24 2.38 -21.74
N VAL A 101 -0.62 1.72 -20.97
CA VAL A 101 -0.28 1.26 -19.63
C VAL A 101 0.72 0.11 -19.65
N ILE A 102 0.65 -0.82 -20.61
CA ILE A 102 1.63 -1.91 -20.73
C ILE A 102 3.00 -1.39 -21.15
N SER A 103 3.05 -0.42 -22.07
CA SER A 103 4.32 0.18 -22.49
C SER A 103 5.01 0.90 -21.33
N TRP A 104 4.23 1.54 -20.45
CA TRP A 104 4.74 2.17 -19.24
C TRP A 104 5.12 1.14 -18.16
N LEU A 105 4.30 0.11 -17.96
CA LEU A 105 4.48 -0.87 -16.89
C LEU A 105 5.69 -1.79 -17.10
N GLU A 106 6.07 -2.06 -18.35
CA GLU A 106 7.20 -2.94 -18.68
C GLU A 106 8.51 -2.53 -17.99
N PRO A 107 9.04 -1.32 -18.20
CA PRO A 107 10.26 -0.88 -17.51
C PRO A 107 10.07 -0.73 -16.00
N VAL A 108 8.87 -0.41 -15.52
CA VAL A 108 8.58 -0.30 -14.08
C VAL A 108 8.65 -1.66 -13.38
N LEU A 109 8.10 -2.71 -14.00
CA LEU A 109 8.05 -4.04 -13.41
C LEU A 109 9.33 -4.86 -13.66
N ILE A 110 9.99 -4.67 -14.81
CA ILE A 110 11.21 -5.39 -15.21
C ILE A 110 12.46 -4.54 -14.87
N THR A 111 12.50 -4.00 -13.66
CA THR A 111 13.69 -3.33 -13.10
C THR A 111 14.82 -4.31 -12.80
N GLU A 112 16.07 -3.84 -12.71
CA GLU A 112 17.23 -4.62 -12.23
C GLU A 112 17.32 -4.68 -10.71
N GLU A 113 16.54 -3.87 -9.97
CA GLU A 113 16.51 -3.90 -8.51
C GLU A 113 16.10 -5.29 -7.98
N THR A 114 16.78 -5.75 -6.94
CA THR A 114 16.61 -7.09 -6.35
C THR A 114 16.09 -7.05 -4.92
N ASN A 115 16.20 -5.91 -4.24
CA ASN A 115 15.66 -5.72 -2.91
C ASN A 115 14.13 -5.57 -2.96
N LEU A 116 13.40 -6.40 -2.20
CA LEU A 116 11.94 -6.42 -2.16
C LEU A 116 11.34 -5.05 -1.79
N GLY A 117 11.89 -4.42 -0.75
CA GLY A 117 11.44 -3.11 -0.30
C GLY A 117 11.59 -2.06 -1.40
N ASN A 118 12.78 -1.98 -2.00
CA ASN A 118 13.07 -1.02 -3.08
C ASN A 118 12.20 -1.26 -4.32
N ILE A 119 11.97 -2.52 -4.73
CA ILE A 119 11.06 -2.85 -5.83
C ILE A 119 9.66 -2.30 -5.54
N ASN A 120 9.11 -2.58 -4.36
CA ASN A 120 7.76 -2.14 -4.00
C ASN A 120 7.67 -0.60 -3.95
N MET A 121 8.63 0.06 -3.30
CA MET A 121 8.68 1.53 -3.22
C MET A 121 8.75 2.15 -4.62
N TYR A 122 9.63 1.66 -5.48
CA TYR A 122 9.77 2.12 -6.86
C TYR A 122 8.46 1.99 -7.65
N ILE A 123 7.79 0.82 -7.57
CA ILE A 123 6.50 0.61 -8.24
C ILE A 123 5.45 1.61 -7.73
N ILE A 124 5.34 1.81 -6.41
CA ILE A 124 4.37 2.72 -5.81
C ILE A 124 4.62 4.17 -6.24
N GLU A 125 5.88 4.61 -6.22
CA GLU A 125 6.30 5.95 -6.63
C GLU A 125 6.01 6.20 -8.12
N GLU A 126 6.33 5.25 -8.99
CA GLU A 126 6.04 5.36 -10.42
C GLU A 126 4.53 5.41 -10.69
N ILE A 127 3.71 4.59 -10.01
CA ILE A 127 2.25 4.67 -10.11
C ILE A 127 1.75 6.03 -9.64
N ALA A 128 2.21 6.51 -8.48
CA ALA A 128 1.81 7.79 -7.91
C ALA A 128 2.10 8.94 -8.89
N LYS A 129 3.32 8.95 -9.44
CA LYS A 129 3.74 9.92 -10.46
C LYS A 129 2.87 9.83 -11.72
N ALA A 130 2.61 8.64 -12.22
CA ALA A 130 1.85 8.44 -13.46
C ALA A 130 0.39 8.93 -13.36
N ILE A 131 -0.22 8.87 -12.17
CA ILE A 131 -1.59 9.35 -11.94
C ILE A 131 -1.65 10.78 -11.35
N GLY A 132 -0.51 11.45 -11.19
CA GLY A 132 -0.44 12.85 -10.77
C GLY A 132 -0.48 13.09 -9.25
N ILE A 133 -0.14 12.10 -8.43
CA ILE A 133 0.05 12.30 -6.98
C ILE A 133 1.42 12.93 -6.72
N THR A 134 1.45 14.01 -5.92
CA THR A 134 2.65 14.82 -5.64
C THR A 134 3.20 14.63 -4.22
N THR A 135 2.70 13.65 -3.47
CA THR A 135 3.08 13.36 -2.09
C THR A 135 4.58 13.14 -1.94
N LYS A 136 5.18 13.67 -0.87
CA LYS A 136 6.59 13.46 -0.58
C LYS A 136 6.79 12.07 0.03
N PHE A 137 7.67 11.27 -0.57
CA PHE A 137 8.04 9.95 -0.04
C PHE A 137 9.30 10.01 0.82
N LEU A 138 9.29 9.26 1.93
CA LEU A 138 10.43 9.04 2.82
C LEU A 138 10.52 7.56 3.18
N LYS A 139 11.66 7.11 3.70
CA LYS A 139 11.86 5.76 4.22
C LYS A 139 12.09 5.81 5.72
N SER A 140 11.44 4.95 6.49
CA SER A 140 11.65 4.89 7.93
C SER A 140 13.08 4.47 8.30
N SER A 141 13.74 3.68 7.44
CA SER A 141 15.15 3.33 7.59
C SER A 141 16.07 4.54 7.66
N ASP A 142 15.72 5.62 6.96
CA ASP A 142 16.58 6.80 6.77
C ASP A 142 16.32 7.88 7.85
N LEU A 143 15.29 7.69 8.68
CA LEU A 143 14.94 8.58 9.80
C LEU A 143 15.73 8.22 11.06
N GLN A 144 15.94 9.23 11.92
CA GLN A 144 16.60 9.05 13.22
C GLN A 144 15.68 8.40 14.26
N SER A 145 14.36 8.51 14.08
CA SER A 145 13.32 7.93 14.91
C SER A 145 13.41 6.39 14.93
N LYS A 146 14.06 5.86 15.96
CA LYS A 146 14.22 4.42 16.21
C LYS A 146 13.64 4.00 17.56
N GLU A 147 13.10 4.94 18.33
CA GLU A 147 12.60 4.66 19.68
C GLU A 147 11.20 4.02 19.64
N GLY A 148 10.85 3.33 20.73
CA GLY A 148 9.53 2.72 20.91
C GLY A 148 9.28 1.43 20.13
N VAL A 149 8.12 0.83 20.39
CA VAL A 149 7.61 -0.36 19.70
C VAL A 149 6.19 -0.09 19.21
N LYS A 150 5.78 -0.74 18.10
CA LYS A 150 4.44 -0.59 17.53
C LYS A 150 4.07 0.89 17.30
N ASP A 151 3.01 1.37 17.94
CA ASP A 151 2.45 2.71 17.79
C ASP A 151 3.33 3.80 18.43
N ASP A 152 4.09 3.51 19.48
CA ASP A 152 5.08 4.46 20.03
C ASP A 152 6.08 4.91 18.97
N ARG A 153 6.53 3.96 18.13
CA ARG A 153 7.47 4.24 17.04
C ARG A 153 6.84 5.07 15.93
N LEU A 154 5.55 4.90 15.69
CA LEU A 154 4.81 5.72 14.71
C LEU A 154 4.66 7.15 15.23
N VAL A 155 4.41 7.33 16.53
CA VAL A 155 4.40 8.65 17.19
C VAL A 155 5.77 9.31 17.10
N ASP A 156 6.86 8.57 17.34
CA ASP A 156 8.23 9.09 17.24
C ASP A 156 8.55 9.62 15.84
N ILE A 157 8.27 8.82 14.79
CA ILE A 157 8.41 9.25 13.39
C ILE A 157 7.58 10.52 13.11
N CYS A 158 6.34 10.58 13.61
CA CYS A 158 5.48 11.76 13.43
C CYS A 158 6.06 13.00 14.12
N LYS A 159 6.70 12.86 15.29
CA LYS A 159 7.35 13.96 16.02
C LYS A 159 8.58 14.47 15.26
N GLU A 160 9.47 13.59 14.79
CA GLU A 160 10.64 14.00 13.98
C GLU A 160 10.22 14.79 12.74
N LEU A 161 9.11 14.37 12.12
CA LEU A 161 8.57 15.03 10.94
C LEU A 161 7.74 16.29 11.26
N ASN A 162 7.50 16.62 12.54
CA ASN A 162 6.60 17.69 12.97
C ASN A 162 5.18 17.57 12.39
N ALA A 163 4.66 16.34 12.30
CA ALA A 163 3.30 16.09 11.84
C ALA A 163 2.27 16.59 12.87
N ASN A 164 1.17 17.15 12.38
CA ASN A 164 0.02 17.52 13.22
C ASN A 164 -1.05 16.43 13.22
N ILE A 165 -1.15 15.68 12.11
CA ILE A 165 -2.12 14.62 11.91
C ILE A 165 -1.37 13.39 11.42
N TYR A 166 -1.65 12.24 12.04
CA TYR A 166 -1.30 10.94 11.51
C TYR A 166 -2.55 10.29 10.93
N LEU A 167 -2.58 10.11 9.60
CA LEU A 167 -3.63 9.40 8.89
C LEU A 167 -3.22 7.93 8.76
N SER A 168 -3.76 7.08 9.62
CA SER A 168 -3.43 5.66 9.69
C SER A 168 -4.25 4.84 8.69
N PRO A 169 -3.68 3.78 8.07
CA PRO A 169 -4.48 2.75 7.43
C PRO A 169 -5.51 2.16 8.39
N LEU A 170 -6.73 1.90 7.93
CA LEU A 170 -7.83 1.43 8.79
C LEU A 170 -7.45 0.18 9.61
N GLY A 171 -6.75 -0.79 9.01
CA GLY A 171 -6.37 -2.04 9.68
C GLY A 171 -5.49 -1.87 10.92
N SER A 172 -4.82 -0.72 11.08
CA SER A 172 -3.95 -0.46 12.23
C SER A 172 -4.70 -0.28 13.54
N HIS A 173 -6.01 0.00 13.50
CA HIS A 173 -6.80 0.14 14.74
C HIS A 173 -6.72 -1.09 15.63
N VAL A 174 -6.55 -2.29 15.05
CA VAL A 174 -6.49 -3.56 15.79
C VAL A 174 -5.44 -3.54 16.88
N TYR A 175 -4.29 -2.89 16.64
CA TYR A 175 -3.21 -2.80 17.63
C TYR A 175 -3.12 -1.44 18.32
N ILE A 176 -3.51 -0.34 17.66
CA ILE A 176 -3.44 1.00 18.25
C ILE A 176 -4.53 1.17 19.33
N GLU A 177 -5.75 0.71 19.05
CA GLU A 177 -6.90 0.88 19.95
C GLU A 177 -7.07 -0.27 20.95
N GLU A 178 -6.18 -1.27 20.90
CA GLU A 178 -6.25 -2.51 21.69
C GLU A 178 -6.32 -2.22 23.20
N LYS A 179 -5.53 -1.26 23.67
CA LYS A 179 -5.37 -0.99 25.11
C LYS A 179 -6.14 0.23 25.60
N ASN A 180 -6.23 1.29 24.80
CA ASN A 180 -6.88 2.55 25.16
C ASN A 180 -7.26 3.33 23.90
N GLU A 181 -8.05 4.39 24.08
CA GLU A 181 -8.41 5.31 23.00
C GLU A 181 -7.17 6.07 22.50
N SER A 182 -6.92 6.02 21.19
CA SER A 182 -5.79 6.67 20.53
C SER A 182 -4.39 6.11 20.83
N GLY A 183 -4.26 5.00 21.57
CA GLY A 183 -2.96 4.37 21.84
C GLY A 183 -1.89 5.35 22.35
N ALA A 184 -0.67 5.25 21.83
CA ALA A 184 0.44 6.14 22.15
C ALA A 184 0.19 7.63 21.83
N TYR A 185 -0.81 7.95 20.99
CA TYR A 185 -1.10 9.32 20.55
C TYR A 185 -1.76 10.18 21.63
N ILE A 186 -2.41 9.56 22.63
CA ILE A 186 -3.12 10.27 23.73
C ILE A 186 -2.22 11.23 24.51
N HIS A 187 -0.91 10.95 24.55
CA HIS A 187 0.10 11.77 25.23
C HIS A 187 0.87 12.70 24.28
N SER A 188 0.42 12.82 23.03
CA SER A 188 1.04 13.64 21.99
C SER A 188 0.12 14.77 21.54
N SER A 189 0.67 15.77 20.86
CA SER A 189 -0.11 16.79 20.15
C SER A 189 -0.55 16.36 18.75
N ILE A 190 -0.29 15.11 18.36
CA ILE A 190 -0.60 14.57 17.04
C ILE A 190 -2.01 14.00 17.06
N GLN A 191 -2.87 14.51 16.18
CA GLN A 191 -4.20 13.97 15.99
C GLN A 191 -4.12 12.66 15.20
N LEU A 192 -4.67 11.58 15.77
CA LEU A 192 -4.84 10.31 15.09
C LEU A 192 -6.17 10.27 14.34
N LEU A 193 -6.11 9.96 13.04
CA LEU A 193 -7.26 9.68 12.19
C LEU A 193 -7.04 8.35 11.46
N TYR A 194 -8.13 7.67 11.11
CA TYR A 194 -8.09 6.44 10.32
C TYR A 194 -8.72 6.67 8.95
N GLN A 195 -8.03 6.19 7.93
CA GLN A 195 -8.52 6.21 6.56
C GLN A 195 -9.89 5.53 6.48
N HIS A 196 -10.85 6.21 5.86
CA HIS A 196 -12.14 5.65 5.52
C HIS A 196 -12.27 5.59 4.00
N TYR A 197 -12.13 4.39 3.45
CA TYR A 197 -12.15 4.16 2.01
C TYR A 197 -13.19 3.12 1.63
N GLU A 198 -14.15 3.52 0.79
CA GLU A 198 -15.10 2.62 0.17
C GLU A 198 -14.65 2.33 -1.26
N HIS A 199 -14.48 1.06 -1.62
CA HIS A 199 -13.95 0.71 -2.92
C HIS A 199 -14.88 1.20 -4.04
N PRO A 200 -14.41 2.09 -4.94
CA PRO A 200 -15.23 2.55 -6.04
C PRO A 200 -15.41 1.43 -7.07
N GLN A 201 -16.52 1.46 -7.81
CA GLN A 201 -16.69 0.63 -8.99
C GLN A 201 -16.30 1.40 -10.24
N TYR A 202 -15.70 0.69 -11.18
CA TYR A 202 -15.27 1.21 -12.47
C TYR A 202 -15.39 0.11 -13.52
N LYS A 203 -15.19 0.43 -14.79
CA LYS A 203 -15.25 -0.57 -15.86
C LYS A 203 -14.16 -1.61 -15.63
N GLN A 204 -14.54 -2.88 -15.55
CA GLN A 204 -13.58 -3.97 -15.35
C GLN A 204 -13.83 -5.05 -16.40
N LEU A 205 -12.76 -5.60 -16.98
CA LEU A 205 -12.88 -6.79 -17.84
C LEU A 205 -13.37 -8.02 -17.08
N HIS A 206 -13.73 -9.08 -17.81
CA HIS A 206 -14.03 -10.42 -17.29
C HIS A 206 -15.31 -10.55 -16.44
N GLY A 207 -16.34 -9.76 -16.75
CA GLY A 207 -17.66 -9.87 -16.11
C GLY A 207 -17.74 -9.12 -14.79
N ASP A 208 -18.43 -9.71 -13.80
CA ASP A 208 -18.76 -9.10 -12.51
C ASP A 208 -17.55 -8.47 -11.80
N PHE A 209 -17.78 -7.32 -11.17
CA PHE A 209 -16.73 -6.55 -10.53
C PHE A 209 -16.11 -7.31 -9.35
N ILE A 210 -14.78 -7.32 -9.26
CA ILE A 210 -14.03 -7.87 -8.12
C ILE A 210 -13.26 -6.73 -7.46
N ASN A 211 -13.62 -6.44 -6.22
CA ASN A 211 -12.96 -5.42 -5.38
C ASN A 211 -11.52 -5.82 -5.03
N TYR A 212 -10.72 -4.82 -4.63
CA TYR A 212 -9.40 -5.00 -4.01
C TYR A 212 -8.34 -5.67 -4.91
N MET A 213 -8.49 -5.53 -6.23
CA MET A 213 -7.41 -5.84 -7.16
C MET A 213 -6.28 -4.82 -7.04
N SER A 214 -5.11 -5.17 -7.58
CA SER A 214 -4.06 -4.19 -7.80
C SER A 214 -4.55 -3.02 -8.64
N VAL A 215 -4.06 -1.81 -8.36
CA VAL A 215 -4.38 -0.58 -9.08
C VAL A 215 -4.07 -0.67 -10.59
N ILE A 216 -3.19 -1.58 -11.01
CA ILE A 216 -2.98 -1.82 -12.46
C ILE A 216 -4.24 -2.28 -13.17
N ASP A 217 -5.18 -2.94 -12.49
CA ASP A 217 -6.49 -3.28 -13.03
C ASP A 217 -7.26 -1.99 -13.40
N LEU A 218 -7.31 -1.02 -12.48
CA LEU A 218 -7.89 0.29 -12.75
C LEU A 218 -7.18 0.98 -13.92
N LEU A 219 -5.85 1.05 -13.89
CA LEU A 219 -5.08 1.72 -14.94
C LEU A 219 -5.34 1.12 -16.32
N LEU A 220 -5.32 -0.21 -16.44
CA LEU A 220 -5.53 -0.88 -17.73
C LEU A 220 -6.94 -0.66 -18.27
N ASN A 221 -7.95 -0.55 -17.40
CA ASN A 221 -9.34 -0.36 -17.80
C ASN A 221 -9.74 1.10 -18.05
N GLU A 222 -9.21 2.04 -17.26
CA GLU A 222 -9.68 3.44 -17.18
C GLU A 222 -8.59 4.48 -17.50
N GLY A 223 -7.33 4.06 -17.63
CA GLY A 223 -6.21 4.93 -18.00
C GLY A 223 -5.68 5.81 -16.85
N PHE A 224 -4.53 6.44 -17.07
CA PHE A 224 -3.89 7.29 -16.06
C PHE A 224 -4.70 8.53 -15.72
N GLU A 225 -5.28 9.18 -16.73
CA GLU A 225 -6.02 10.45 -16.58
C GLU A 225 -7.24 10.31 -15.67
N ASN A 226 -7.98 9.20 -15.77
CA ASN A 226 -9.19 8.96 -14.99
C ASN A 226 -8.92 8.29 -13.63
N ALA A 227 -7.77 7.61 -13.48
CA ALA A 227 -7.50 6.78 -12.32
C ALA A 227 -7.59 7.54 -10.99
N LEU A 228 -6.98 8.73 -10.89
CA LEU A 228 -6.98 9.49 -9.64
C LEU A 228 -8.39 10.00 -9.28
N HIS A 229 -9.19 10.38 -10.27
CA HIS A 229 -10.59 10.75 -10.05
C HIS A 229 -11.40 9.59 -9.47
N ILE A 230 -11.28 8.40 -10.07
CA ILE A 230 -11.94 7.18 -9.57
C ILE A 230 -11.45 6.85 -8.16
N ILE A 231 -10.13 6.87 -7.92
CA ILE A 231 -9.56 6.62 -6.60
C ILE A 231 -10.17 7.57 -5.56
N ARG A 232 -10.27 8.87 -5.86
CA ARG A 232 -10.85 9.88 -4.96
C ARG A 232 -12.35 9.70 -4.71
N SER A 233 -13.10 9.12 -5.65
CA SER A 233 -14.54 8.87 -5.47
C SER A 233 -14.85 7.90 -4.32
N GLY A 234 -13.89 7.05 -3.95
CA GLY A 234 -13.98 6.16 -2.79
C GLY A 234 -13.64 6.82 -1.45
N ASN A 235 -13.15 8.08 -1.46
CA ASN A 235 -12.75 8.78 -0.25
C ASN A 235 -13.96 9.19 0.59
N LYS A 236 -13.95 8.83 1.88
CA LYS A 236 -14.97 9.21 2.85
C LYS A 236 -14.33 9.99 4.00
N GLN A 237 -15.17 10.60 4.84
CA GLN A 237 -14.68 11.27 6.04
C GLN A 237 -13.88 10.28 6.91
N PRO A 238 -12.61 10.61 7.27
CA PRO A 238 -11.80 9.77 8.12
C PRO A 238 -12.47 9.48 9.46
N PHE A 239 -12.20 8.31 10.03
CA PHE A 239 -12.68 7.97 11.36
C PHE A 239 -11.77 8.57 12.42
N THR A 240 -12.37 9.06 13.49
CA THR A 240 -11.68 9.30 14.76
C THR A 240 -11.51 8.00 15.53
N SER A 241 -10.63 8.00 16.55
CA SER A 241 -10.56 6.87 17.50
C SER A 241 -11.91 6.53 18.11
N LEU A 242 -12.73 7.54 18.46
CA LEU A 242 -14.08 7.32 18.97
C LEU A 242 -14.99 6.59 17.97
N ASP A 243 -14.92 6.93 16.69
CA ASP A 243 -15.70 6.25 15.64
C ASP A 243 -15.26 4.80 15.47
N ILE A 244 -13.95 4.55 15.49
CA ILE A 244 -13.38 3.21 15.44
C ILE A 244 -13.85 2.36 16.61
N ARG A 245 -13.75 2.89 17.84
CA ARG A 245 -14.18 2.16 19.04
C ARG A 245 -15.67 1.83 18.99
N LYS A 246 -16.50 2.79 18.58
CA LYS A 246 -17.96 2.57 18.39
C LYS A 246 -18.27 1.52 17.35
N LYS A 247 -17.56 1.52 16.22
CA LYS A 247 -17.87 0.67 15.07
C LYS A 247 -17.27 -0.74 15.17
N TYR A 248 -16.09 -0.89 15.76
CA TYR A 248 -15.31 -2.12 15.72
C TYR A 248 -15.02 -2.75 17.09
N LEU A 249 -15.14 -1.99 18.19
CA LEU A 249 -14.82 -2.48 19.53
C LEU A 249 -16.03 -2.58 20.47
N ASN A 250 -17.06 -1.74 20.29
CA ASN A 250 -18.25 -1.75 21.15
C ASN A 250 -19.23 -2.91 20.89
N GLU A 251 -18.98 -3.78 19.91
CA GLU A 251 -19.68 -5.08 19.79
C GLU A 251 -19.06 -6.16 20.69
N ALA A 252 -17.90 -5.91 21.31
CA ALA A 252 -17.35 -6.72 22.38
C ALA A 252 -17.68 -6.05 23.72
N GLY A 253 -18.80 -6.46 24.33
CA GLY A 253 -19.29 -5.89 25.58
C GLY A 253 -18.23 -5.77 26.67
N PHE A 254 -18.10 -4.57 27.21
CA PHE A 254 -17.73 -4.35 28.60
C PHE A 254 -19.01 -4.32 29.44
#